data_AF-A0A3N1D1F5-F1
#
_entry.id   AF-A0A3N1D1F5-F1
#
_cell.length_a   1.000
_cell.length_b   1.000
_cell.length_c   1.000
_cell.angle_alpha   90.00
_cell.angle_beta   90.00
_cell.angle_gamma   90.00
#
_symmetry.space_group_name_H-M   'P 1'
#
loop_
_entity.id
_entity.type
_entity.pdbx_description
1 polymer ?
#
loop_
_entity_poly.entity_id
_entity_poly.type
_entity_poly.pdbx_seq_one_letter_code
_entity_poly.pdbx_strand_id
1 'polypeptide(L)'
;MRTRLVIALASVSAAMLTAPPASASGHLLTGIAYVDQYTPPGPADRKEVSVDCPGTKVVVGSGFTIYNGNLRVVAESVEVTEHGVTVTAHEDETLSAPDWGLRARATCANRPPGHQILTVPSPTGGGPSIPGVAACPDGKVVTGAGFILPATGGELTLTRLIPSSKTVSALVHEDDTGLAPNWFFRVTAICSYPLQGLRVVTDDRDHDVDYQDEIVECPQPGFALNPSGYFDGGGGDVRFSNFNAVSLPGANFGSPTDFHLAAIGGSVDSDGARLPFEMTGMVTCADATL
;
A
#
# COMPACT_ATOMS: atom_id res chain seq x y z
N MET A 1 -28.95 25.75 79.95
CA MET A 1 -29.43 24.56 79.21
C MET A 1 -29.45 24.90 77.72
N ARG A 2 -28.34 24.66 76.99
CA ARG A 2 -28.29 24.66 75.52
C ARG A 2 -27.14 23.73 75.09
N THR A 3 -27.48 22.49 74.77
CA THR A 3 -26.58 21.44 74.31
C THR A 3 -26.26 21.66 72.84
N ARG A 4 -24.98 21.82 72.48
CA ARG A 4 -24.52 21.89 71.08
C ARG A 4 -24.16 20.48 70.61
N LEU A 5 -24.87 19.99 69.62
CA LEU A 5 -24.61 18.71 68.94
C LEU A 5 -23.61 18.97 67.80
N VAL A 6 -22.45 18.31 67.83
CA VAL A 6 -21.43 18.36 66.76
C VAL A 6 -21.57 17.09 65.95
N ILE A 7 -21.93 17.21 64.67
CA ILE A 7 -22.01 16.10 63.72
C ILE A 7 -20.71 16.07 62.92
N ALA A 8 -19.91 15.01 63.10
CA ALA A 8 -18.72 14.76 62.31
C ALA A 8 -19.12 13.97 61.04
N LEU A 9 -18.98 14.59 59.86
CA LEU A 9 -19.07 13.88 58.58
C LEU A 9 -17.73 13.22 58.27
N ALA A 10 -17.71 11.88 58.21
CA ALA A 10 -16.58 11.12 57.69
C ALA A 10 -16.71 11.02 56.16
N SER A 11 -15.81 11.67 55.43
CA SER A 11 -15.67 11.54 53.98
C SER A 11 -14.91 10.26 53.64
N VAL A 12 -15.59 9.29 53.01
CA VAL A 12 -14.96 8.09 52.45
C VAL A 12 -14.43 8.46 51.06
N SER A 13 -13.11 8.65 50.94
CA SER A 13 -12.44 8.85 49.65
C SER A 13 -12.30 7.51 48.93
N ALA A 14 -13.11 7.28 47.89
CA ALA A 14 -12.93 6.17 46.97
C ALA A 14 -11.74 6.47 46.06
N ALA A 15 -10.60 5.81 46.30
CA ALA A 15 -9.47 5.83 45.38
C ALA A 15 -9.84 5.00 44.13
N MET A 16 -10.18 5.68 43.03
CA MET A 16 -10.29 5.03 41.73
C MET A 16 -8.89 4.61 41.29
N LEU A 17 -8.59 3.31 41.34
CA LEU A 17 -7.43 2.75 40.65
C LEU A 17 -7.65 2.89 39.15
N THR A 18 -7.02 3.88 38.53
CA THR A 18 -6.90 3.94 37.07
C THR A 18 -5.97 2.80 36.64
N ALA A 19 -6.52 1.75 36.04
CA ALA A 19 -5.71 0.75 35.37
C ALA A 19 -4.88 1.44 34.28
N PRO A 20 -3.56 1.18 34.16
CA PRO A 20 -2.78 1.70 33.06
C PRO A 20 -3.38 1.22 31.73
N PRO A 21 -3.33 2.03 30.66
CA PRO A 21 -3.78 1.59 29.34
C PRO A 21 -3.02 0.31 28.99
N ALA A 22 -3.76 -0.75 28.62
CA ALA A 22 -3.15 -1.95 28.10
C ALA A 22 -2.40 -1.57 26.82
N SER A 23 -1.08 -1.45 26.89
CA SER A 23 -0.23 -1.38 25.71
C SER A 23 -0.55 -2.63 24.89
N ALA A 24 -1.17 -2.45 23.73
CA ALA A 24 -1.36 -3.54 22.79
C ALA A 24 0.03 -4.09 22.46
N SER A 25 0.37 -5.23 23.05
CA SER A 25 1.68 -5.85 22.89
C SER A 25 1.70 -6.46 21.50
N GLY A 26 2.27 -5.75 20.55
CA GLY A 26 2.49 -6.27 19.20
C GLY A 26 3.59 -7.33 19.18
N HIS A 27 3.61 -8.15 18.13
CA HIS A 27 4.71 -9.05 17.84
C HIS A 27 5.81 -8.29 17.08
N LEU A 28 7.07 -8.53 17.45
CA LEU A 28 8.19 -7.99 16.70
C LEU A 28 8.30 -8.76 15.38
N LEU A 29 8.38 -8.05 14.26
CA LEU A 29 8.65 -8.67 12.97
C LEU A 29 10.14 -9.02 12.89
N THR A 30 10.49 -10.20 12.36
CA THR A 30 11.90 -10.65 12.32
C THR A 30 12.29 -11.16 10.95
N GLY A 31 13.57 -11.12 10.63
CA GLY A 31 14.09 -11.63 9.37
C GLY A 31 13.63 -10.81 8.16
N ILE A 32 13.46 -9.49 8.30
CA ILE A 32 12.97 -8.67 7.19
C ILE A 32 13.96 -8.68 6.03
N ALA A 33 13.46 -8.87 4.81
CA ALA A 33 14.24 -8.87 3.59
C ALA A 33 13.44 -8.20 2.46
N TYR A 34 14.08 -7.29 1.75
CA TYR A 34 13.53 -6.68 0.55
C TYR A 34 14.13 -7.40 -0.65
N VAL A 35 13.28 -7.91 -1.53
CA VAL A 35 13.70 -8.62 -2.74
C VAL A 35 13.00 -8.04 -3.95
N ASP A 36 13.69 -8.06 -5.08
CA ASP A 36 13.14 -7.61 -6.36
C ASP A 36 13.62 -8.46 -7.54
N GLN A 37 12.82 -8.47 -8.59
CA GLN A 37 13.14 -9.00 -9.92
C GLN A 37 12.58 -8.06 -10.97
N TYR A 38 13.24 -7.97 -12.12
CA TYR A 38 12.84 -7.05 -13.19
C TYR A 38 12.96 -7.65 -14.58
N THR A 39 12.16 -7.12 -15.49
CA THR A 39 12.30 -7.33 -16.93
C THR A 39 13.25 -6.30 -17.51
N PRO A 40 14.11 -6.64 -18.49
CA PRO A 40 14.86 -5.63 -19.22
C PRO A 40 13.92 -4.66 -19.98
N PRO A 41 14.37 -3.40 -20.20
CA PRO A 41 13.69 -2.49 -21.11
C PRO A 41 13.55 -3.08 -22.52
N GLY A 42 12.44 -2.78 -23.18
CA GLY A 42 12.18 -3.17 -24.57
C GLY A 42 10.69 -3.19 -24.91
N PRO A 43 10.33 -3.28 -26.20
CA PRO A 43 8.95 -3.17 -26.65
C PRO A 43 8.15 -4.42 -26.26
N ALA A 44 7.02 -4.23 -25.58
CA ALA A 44 6.03 -5.28 -25.34
C ALA A 44 4.72 -4.67 -24.87
N ASP A 45 3.60 -5.10 -25.43
CA ASP A 45 2.26 -4.65 -25.01
C ASP A 45 1.95 -5.09 -23.56
N ARG A 46 2.56 -6.18 -23.08
CA ARG A 46 2.39 -6.69 -21.72
C ARG A 46 3.72 -7.23 -21.19
N LYS A 47 4.02 -6.94 -19.92
CA LYS A 47 5.10 -7.60 -19.18
C LYS A 47 4.60 -8.14 -17.86
N GLU A 48 5.20 -9.24 -17.46
CA GLU A 48 4.96 -9.91 -16.19
C GLU A 48 6.30 -10.28 -15.58
N VAL A 49 6.43 -10.09 -14.27
CA VAL A 49 7.63 -10.47 -13.52
C VAL A 49 7.25 -10.92 -12.12
N SER A 50 7.92 -11.97 -11.65
CA SER A 50 7.70 -12.56 -10.34
C SER A 50 8.97 -12.49 -9.50
N VAL A 51 8.80 -12.27 -8.20
CA VAL A 51 9.87 -12.34 -7.21
C VAL A 51 9.45 -13.23 -6.04
N ASP A 52 10.35 -14.12 -5.63
CA ASP A 52 10.14 -15.04 -4.51
C ASP A 52 10.85 -14.56 -3.23
N CYS A 53 10.18 -14.75 -2.10
CA CYS A 53 10.77 -14.58 -0.79
C CYS A 53 11.85 -15.65 -0.53
N PRO A 54 12.97 -15.29 0.11
CA PRO A 54 14.06 -16.22 0.31
C PRO A 54 13.75 -17.25 1.41
N GLY A 55 14.01 -18.52 1.11
CA GLY A 55 13.85 -19.62 2.06
C GLY A 55 12.39 -19.86 2.43
N THR A 56 12.09 -19.85 3.72
CA THR A 56 10.72 -20.06 4.27
C THR A 56 10.02 -18.75 4.65
N LYS A 57 10.59 -17.60 4.26
CA LYS A 57 9.98 -16.30 4.53
C LYS A 57 8.67 -16.15 3.74
N VAL A 58 7.79 -15.32 4.29
CA VAL A 58 6.49 -15.02 3.69
C VAL A 58 6.41 -13.54 3.32
N VAL A 59 5.58 -13.22 2.34
CA VAL A 59 5.31 -11.84 1.93
C VAL A 59 4.53 -11.13 3.04
N VAL A 60 5.04 -9.97 3.47
CA VAL A 60 4.37 -9.06 4.43
C VAL A 60 4.01 -7.72 3.81
N GLY A 61 4.57 -7.39 2.65
CA GLY A 61 4.20 -6.25 1.82
C GLY A 61 4.65 -6.45 0.36
N SER A 62 4.05 -5.72 -0.56
CA SER A 62 4.29 -5.86 -2.01
C SER A 62 4.53 -4.51 -2.67
N GLY A 63 5.02 -4.52 -3.90
CA GLY A 63 5.26 -3.29 -4.66
C GLY A 63 5.70 -3.54 -6.09
N PHE A 64 5.76 -2.47 -6.88
CA PHE A 64 6.19 -2.51 -8.27
C PHE A 64 6.86 -1.22 -8.72
N THR A 65 7.59 -1.27 -9.83
CA THR A 65 8.02 -0.07 -10.59
C THR A 65 7.89 -0.32 -12.08
N ILE A 66 7.33 0.67 -12.78
CA ILE A 66 7.36 0.78 -14.23
C ILE A 66 8.46 1.79 -14.60
N TYR A 67 9.44 1.37 -15.38
CA TYR A 67 10.52 2.21 -15.91
C TYR A 67 10.19 2.64 -17.32
N ASN A 68 10.41 3.91 -17.64
CA ASN A 68 10.18 4.48 -18.98
C ASN A 68 8.78 4.19 -19.54
N GLY A 69 7.79 3.94 -18.68
CA GLY A 69 6.40 3.71 -19.10
C GLY A 69 5.79 4.96 -19.73
N ASN A 70 6.31 6.15 -19.39
CA ASN A 70 5.95 7.43 -19.99
C ASN A 70 4.43 7.63 -20.11
N LEU A 71 3.69 7.18 -19.09
CA LEU A 71 2.23 7.32 -18.94
C LEU A 71 1.40 6.39 -19.85
N ARG A 72 2.09 5.54 -20.63
CA ARG A 72 1.52 4.60 -21.59
C ARG A 72 1.49 3.17 -21.07
N VAL A 73 1.77 2.98 -19.79
CA VAL A 73 1.85 1.65 -19.17
C VAL A 73 1.17 1.72 -17.82
N VAL A 74 0.22 0.82 -17.60
CA VAL A 74 -0.58 0.70 -16.38
C VAL A 74 -0.21 -0.59 -15.67
N ALA A 75 -0.07 -0.55 -14.35
CA ALA A 75 0.00 -1.76 -13.54
C ALA A 75 -1.37 -2.43 -13.50
N GLU A 76 -1.48 -3.61 -14.09
CA GLU A 76 -2.72 -4.40 -14.15
C GLU A 76 -2.88 -5.26 -12.90
N SER A 77 -1.79 -5.81 -12.36
CA SER A 77 -1.86 -6.62 -11.16
C SER A 77 -0.62 -6.53 -10.29
N VAL A 78 -0.85 -6.60 -8.98
CA VAL A 78 0.13 -6.94 -7.94
C VAL A 78 -0.45 -8.13 -7.19
N GLU A 79 -0.19 -9.31 -7.74
CA GLU A 79 -0.66 -10.60 -7.24
C GLU A 79 0.26 -11.10 -6.13
N VAL A 80 -0.33 -11.32 -4.96
CA VAL A 80 0.42 -11.74 -3.77
C VAL A 80 0.09 -13.18 -3.43
N THR A 81 1.13 -14.01 -3.40
CA THR A 81 1.07 -15.34 -2.81
C THR A 81 1.78 -15.32 -1.46
N GLU A 82 1.72 -16.44 -0.74
CA GLU A 82 2.40 -16.56 0.55
C GLU A 82 3.92 -16.34 0.45
N HIS A 83 4.52 -16.73 -0.68
CA HIS A 83 5.97 -16.77 -0.84
C HIS A 83 6.50 -15.92 -2.00
N GLY A 84 5.65 -15.16 -2.69
CA GLY A 84 6.11 -14.35 -3.81
C GLY A 84 5.07 -13.34 -4.27
N VAL A 85 5.56 -12.38 -5.06
CA VAL A 85 4.75 -11.33 -5.69
C VAL A 85 4.95 -11.42 -7.19
N THR A 86 3.84 -11.45 -7.93
CA THR A 86 3.83 -11.34 -9.39
C THR A 86 3.20 -10.00 -9.76
N VAL A 87 3.87 -9.25 -10.63
CA VAL A 87 3.37 -7.99 -11.14
C VAL A 87 3.15 -8.11 -12.63
N THR A 88 1.97 -7.72 -13.09
CA THR A 88 1.65 -7.53 -14.50
C THR A 88 1.46 -6.05 -14.78
N ALA A 89 2.03 -5.57 -15.88
CA ALA A 89 1.72 -4.27 -16.44
C ALA A 89 1.44 -4.39 -17.95
N HIS A 90 0.60 -3.51 -18.44
CA HIS A 90 0.13 -3.49 -19.82
C HIS A 90 0.30 -2.09 -20.40
N GLU A 91 0.63 -1.99 -21.68
CA GLU A 91 0.57 -0.73 -22.41
C GLU A 91 -0.88 -0.25 -22.51
N ASP A 92 -1.06 1.06 -22.59
CA ASP A 92 -2.35 1.65 -22.91
C ASP A 92 -2.79 1.27 -24.32
N GLU A 93 -4.09 1.09 -24.57
CA GLU A 93 -4.59 0.70 -25.89
C GLU A 93 -4.30 1.73 -27.00
N THR A 94 -4.22 3.01 -26.64
CA THR A 94 -4.03 4.13 -27.56
C THR A 94 -2.57 4.55 -27.70
N LEU A 95 -1.70 4.15 -26.76
CA LEU A 95 -0.32 4.62 -26.69
C LEU A 95 0.68 3.47 -26.44
N SER A 96 1.72 3.38 -27.28
CA SER A 96 2.80 2.39 -27.10
C SER A 96 4.06 3.00 -26.48
N ALA A 97 4.72 2.26 -25.60
CA ALA A 97 6.01 2.63 -25.01
C ALA A 97 7.13 1.77 -25.64
N PRO A 98 7.94 2.30 -26.56
CA PRO A 98 8.88 1.45 -27.32
C PRO A 98 10.00 0.83 -26.47
N ASP A 99 10.22 1.33 -25.24
CA ASP A 99 11.34 0.89 -24.38
C ASP A 99 11.03 1.05 -22.88
N TRP A 100 10.08 0.27 -22.35
CA TRP A 100 9.74 0.25 -20.93
C TRP A 100 10.17 -1.02 -20.21
N GLY A 101 10.28 -0.98 -18.88
CA GLY A 101 10.62 -2.14 -18.05
C GLY A 101 9.73 -2.24 -16.82
N LEU A 102 9.61 -3.44 -16.25
CA LEU A 102 8.81 -3.73 -15.06
C LEU A 102 9.69 -4.34 -13.96
N ARG A 103 9.44 -3.97 -12.72
CA ARG A 103 10.02 -4.62 -11.54
C ARG A 103 8.95 -4.99 -10.53
N ALA A 104 8.97 -6.24 -10.08
CA ALA A 104 8.21 -6.71 -8.92
C ALA A 104 9.06 -6.61 -7.66
N ARG A 105 8.44 -6.24 -6.54
CA ARG A 105 9.08 -6.22 -5.22
C ARG A 105 8.24 -6.96 -4.19
N ALA A 106 8.92 -7.62 -3.27
CA ALA A 106 8.32 -8.18 -2.07
C ALA A 106 9.11 -7.74 -0.83
N THR A 107 8.37 -7.32 0.19
CA THR A 107 8.89 -7.25 1.56
C THR A 107 8.58 -8.58 2.22
N CYS A 108 9.63 -9.33 2.57
CA CYS A 108 9.56 -10.67 3.12
C CYS A 108 9.99 -10.66 4.58
N ALA A 109 9.44 -11.56 5.39
CA ALA A 109 9.86 -11.73 6.78
C ALA A 109 9.70 -13.19 7.23
N ASN A 110 10.28 -13.54 8.38
CA ASN A 110 9.84 -14.74 9.08
C ASN A 110 8.34 -14.63 9.34
N ARG A 111 7.60 -15.74 9.15
CA ARG A 111 6.14 -15.75 9.25
C ARG A 111 5.66 -15.13 10.57
N PRO A 112 5.00 -13.95 10.54
CA PRO A 112 4.43 -13.39 11.75
C PRO A 112 3.24 -14.26 12.22
N PRO A 113 2.96 -14.31 13.53
CA PRO A 113 1.80 -15.03 14.05
C PRO A 113 0.50 -14.57 13.37
N GLY A 114 -0.32 -15.55 12.97
CA GLY A 114 -1.59 -15.27 12.31
C GLY A 114 -1.46 -14.74 10.87
N HIS A 115 -0.27 -14.81 10.24
CA HIS A 115 -0.09 -14.46 8.83
C HIS A 115 -1.16 -15.12 7.95
N GLN A 116 -1.80 -14.32 7.11
CA GLN A 116 -2.82 -14.74 6.17
C GLN A 116 -2.95 -13.71 5.05
N ILE A 117 -3.18 -14.19 3.82
CA ILE A 117 -3.51 -13.34 2.67
C ILE A 117 -5.00 -13.54 2.36
N LEU A 118 -5.72 -12.44 2.16
CA LEU A 118 -7.11 -12.46 1.73
C LEU A 118 -7.25 -11.67 0.44
N THR A 119 -7.77 -12.31 -0.59
CA THR A 119 -8.11 -11.67 -1.86
C THR A 119 -9.62 -11.74 -2.07
N VAL A 120 -10.27 -10.58 -2.15
CA VAL A 120 -11.72 -10.49 -2.26
C VAL A 120 -12.13 -9.72 -3.51
N PRO A 121 -13.21 -10.15 -4.21
CA PRO A 121 -13.74 -9.39 -5.31
C PRO A 121 -14.41 -8.10 -4.81
N SER A 122 -14.28 -7.03 -5.59
CA SER A 122 -15.15 -5.86 -5.50
C SER A 122 -16.59 -6.21 -5.93
N PRO A 123 -17.58 -5.36 -5.62
CA PRO A 123 -18.88 -5.43 -6.27
C PRO A 123 -18.74 -5.33 -7.79
N THR A 124 -19.59 -6.02 -8.54
CA THR A 124 -19.68 -5.84 -9.99
C THR A 124 -20.50 -4.58 -10.29
N GLY A 125 -20.04 -3.76 -11.23
CA GLY A 125 -20.69 -2.52 -11.63
C GLY A 125 -20.42 -2.18 -13.09
N GLY A 126 -21.11 -1.14 -13.58
CA GLY A 126 -20.89 -0.58 -14.91
C GLY A 126 -20.80 0.95 -14.88
N GLY A 127 -20.29 1.48 -13.76
CA GLY A 127 -19.96 2.90 -13.63
C GLY A 127 -18.45 3.09 -13.74
N PRO A 128 -18.00 4.33 -14.00
CA PRO A 128 -16.59 4.64 -14.30
C PRO A 128 -15.66 4.41 -13.11
N SER A 129 -16.20 4.10 -11.92
CA SER A 129 -15.39 3.73 -10.77
C SER A 129 -16.07 2.70 -9.91
N ILE A 130 -15.30 1.70 -9.48
CA ILE A 130 -15.76 0.67 -8.56
C ILE A 130 -14.85 0.64 -7.33
N PRO A 131 -15.40 0.74 -6.11
CA PRO A 131 -14.63 0.55 -4.89
C PRO A 131 -14.51 -0.94 -4.52
N GLY A 132 -13.41 -1.32 -3.89
CA GLY A 132 -13.19 -2.65 -3.34
C GLY A 132 -12.60 -2.57 -1.93
N VAL A 133 -12.95 -3.50 -1.06
CA VAL A 133 -12.44 -3.53 0.33
C VAL A 133 -12.07 -4.95 0.73
N ALA A 134 -10.82 -5.16 1.12
CA ALA A 134 -10.34 -6.38 1.77
C ALA A 134 -10.16 -6.13 3.27
N ALA A 135 -10.85 -6.91 4.11
CA ALA A 135 -10.78 -6.78 5.56
C ALA A 135 -10.00 -7.93 6.19
N CYS A 136 -9.05 -7.60 7.06
CA CYS A 136 -8.37 -8.60 7.88
C CYS A 136 -9.34 -9.20 8.92
N PRO A 137 -9.29 -10.52 9.18
CA PRO A 137 -10.09 -11.16 10.20
C PRO A 137 -9.93 -10.55 11.59
N ASP A 138 -10.87 -10.87 12.49
CA ASP A 138 -10.85 -10.41 13.88
C ASP A 138 -9.51 -10.68 14.56
N GLY A 139 -9.06 -9.71 15.33
CA GLY A 139 -7.75 -9.75 15.99
C GLY A 139 -6.55 -9.51 15.07
N LYS A 140 -6.69 -9.50 13.73
CA LYS A 140 -5.59 -9.26 12.79
C LYS A 140 -5.53 -7.81 12.29
N VAL A 141 -4.38 -7.42 11.75
CA VAL A 141 -4.10 -6.09 11.21
C VAL A 141 -3.47 -6.21 9.82
N VAL A 142 -3.63 -5.17 9.00
CA VAL A 142 -3.02 -5.09 7.66
C VAL A 142 -1.52 -4.85 7.80
N THR A 143 -0.71 -5.65 7.11
CA THR A 143 0.73 -5.44 6.93
C THR A 143 1.08 -5.03 5.51
N GLY A 144 0.25 -5.43 4.54
CA GLY A 144 0.44 -5.08 3.14
C GLY A 144 -0.80 -5.29 2.28
N ALA A 145 -0.67 -4.92 1.01
CA ALA A 145 -1.77 -4.84 0.07
C ALA A 145 -1.39 -5.40 -1.30
N GLY A 146 -2.38 -5.58 -2.17
CA GLY A 146 -2.23 -5.90 -3.58
C GLY A 146 -3.57 -5.73 -4.30
N PHE A 147 -3.58 -5.86 -5.62
CA PHE A 147 -4.78 -5.73 -6.43
C PHE A 147 -4.66 -6.53 -7.72
N ILE A 148 -5.79 -6.89 -8.32
CA ILE A 148 -5.85 -7.65 -9.57
C ILE A 148 -6.96 -7.06 -10.42
N LEU A 149 -6.59 -6.34 -11.47
CA LEU A 149 -7.53 -5.87 -12.49
C LEU A 149 -7.80 -7.01 -13.49
N PRO A 150 -9.00 -7.09 -14.09
CA PRO A 150 -9.22 -7.97 -15.22
C PRO A 150 -8.34 -7.53 -16.41
N ALA A 151 -7.87 -8.51 -17.19
CA ALA A 151 -7.10 -8.27 -18.40
C ALA A 151 -7.95 -7.53 -19.43
N THR A 152 -7.81 -6.20 -19.41
CA THR A 152 -8.67 -5.26 -20.16
C THR A 152 -7.89 -4.45 -21.17
N GLY A 153 -6.56 -4.59 -21.21
CA GLY A 153 -5.72 -3.93 -22.21
C GLY A 153 -5.31 -2.50 -21.88
N GLY A 154 -5.42 -2.09 -20.60
CA GLY A 154 -5.07 -0.74 -20.15
C GLY A 154 -6.26 0.10 -19.68
N GLU A 155 -7.48 -0.32 -20.00
CA GLU A 155 -8.74 0.41 -19.76
C GLU A 155 -9.06 0.68 -18.28
N LEU A 156 -8.42 -0.06 -17.37
CA LEU A 156 -8.64 0.08 -15.93
C LEU A 156 -7.38 0.56 -15.25
N THR A 157 -7.53 1.62 -14.46
CA THR A 157 -6.45 2.19 -13.66
C THR A 157 -6.82 2.16 -12.18
N LEU A 158 -5.89 1.67 -11.36
CA LEU A 158 -5.98 1.83 -9.92
C LEU A 158 -5.68 3.29 -9.54
N THR A 159 -6.65 3.97 -8.93
CA THR A 159 -6.49 5.37 -8.50
C THR A 159 -6.33 5.50 -6.98
N ARG A 160 -6.73 4.47 -6.22
CA ARG A 160 -6.58 4.43 -4.76
C ARG A 160 -6.21 3.05 -4.28
N LEU A 161 -5.24 2.98 -3.37
CA LEU A 161 -4.92 1.81 -2.57
C LEU A 161 -4.57 2.28 -1.15
N ILE A 162 -5.56 2.31 -0.27
CA ILE A 162 -5.49 2.95 1.04
C ILE A 162 -5.56 1.87 2.14
N PRO A 163 -4.48 1.61 2.87
CA PRO A 163 -4.52 0.75 4.04
C PRO A 163 -5.05 1.51 5.27
N SER A 164 -5.79 0.78 6.10
CA SER A 164 -6.05 1.11 7.50
C SER A 164 -5.46 0.00 8.38
N SER A 165 -5.59 0.10 9.70
CA SER A 165 -5.19 -0.98 10.59
C SER A 165 -5.96 -2.29 10.37
N LYS A 166 -7.11 -2.27 9.67
CA LYS A 166 -8.02 -3.42 9.50
C LYS A 166 -8.37 -3.74 8.06
N THR A 167 -8.28 -2.79 7.16
CA THR A 167 -8.79 -2.92 5.79
C THR A 167 -7.81 -2.37 4.79
N VAL A 168 -7.82 -2.92 3.58
CA VAL A 168 -7.29 -2.28 2.38
C VAL A 168 -8.48 -1.85 1.55
N SER A 169 -8.62 -0.53 1.34
CA SER A 169 -9.61 0.03 0.43
C SER A 169 -8.94 0.34 -0.90
N ALA A 170 -9.58 -0.01 -2.00
CA ALA A 170 -9.11 0.32 -3.33
C ALA A 170 -10.21 0.97 -4.16
N LEU A 171 -9.81 1.80 -5.12
CA LEU A 171 -10.70 2.37 -6.13
C LEU A 171 -10.03 2.17 -7.49
N VAL A 172 -10.79 1.60 -8.41
CA VAL A 172 -10.39 1.43 -9.80
C VAL A 172 -11.29 2.33 -10.64
N HIS A 173 -10.68 3.04 -11.57
CA HIS A 173 -11.32 3.89 -12.54
C HIS A 173 -11.21 3.25 -13.93
N GLU A 174 -12.27 3.37 -14.71
CA GLU A 174 -12.32 3.02 -16.12
C GLU A 174 -11.98 4.27 -16.93
N ASP A 175 -11.08 4.17 -17.90
CA ASP A 175 -10.69 5.31 -18.72
C ASP A 175 -11.81 5.78 -19.69
N ASP A 176 -11.52 6.87 -20.41
CA ASP A 176 -12.51 7.59 -21.21
C ASP A 176 -12.99 6.84 -22.46
N THR A 177 -12.25 5.83 -22.94
CA THR A 177 -12.61 4.98 -24.09
C THR A 177 -13.60 3.89 -23.69
N GLY A 178 -13.52 3.42 -22.45
CA GLY A 178 -14.57 2.70 -21.74
C GLY A 178 -14.69 1.23 -22.08
N LEU A 179 -14.98 0.43 -21.05
CA LEU A 179 -15.31 -0.98 -21.09
C LEU A 179 -16.82 -1.24 -21.24
N ALA A 180 -17.13 -2.48 -21.65
CA ALA A 180 -18.50 -2.98 -21.55
C ALA A 180 -19.00 -2.97 -20.09
N PRO A 181 -20.30 -2.74 -19.84
CA PRO A 181 -20.85 -2.77 -18.49
C PRO A 181 -20.66 -4.16 -17.85
N ASN A 182 -20.41 -4.20 -16.54
CA ASN A 182 -20.23 -5.38 -15.66
C ASN A 182 -18.80 -5.91 -15.47
N TRP A 183 -17.88 -5.04 -15.09
CA TRP A 183 -16.54 -5.45 -14.65
C TRP A 183 -16.44 -5.49 -13.11
N PHE A 184 -15.44 -6.20 -12.62
CA PHE A 184 -15.02 -6.22 -11.22
C PHE A 184 -13.51 -6.48 -11.17
N PHE A 185 -12.90 -6.07 -10.07
CA PHE A 185 -11.49 -6.35 -9.77
C PHE A 185 -11.36 -7.00 -8.39
N ARG A 186 -10.15 -7.44 -8.01
CA ARG A 186 -9.89 -8.01 -6.68
C ARG A 186 -8.93 -7.14 -5.88
N VAL A 187 -9.18 -7.05 -4.58
CA VAL A 187 -8.32 -6.38 -3.60
C VAL A 187 -7.71 -7.42 -2.68
N THR A 188 -6.43 -7.28 -2.41
CA THR A 188 -5.69 -8.18 -1.51
C THR A 188 -5.27 -7.44 -0.24
N ALA A 189 -5.52 -8.04 0.92
CA ALA A 189 -4.95 -7.65 2.20
C ALA A 189 -4.04 -8.76 2.71
N ILE A 190 -2.82 -8.38 3.12
CA ILE A 190 -1.90 -9.23 3.86
C ILE A 190 -2.09 -8.91 5.34
N CYS A 191 -2.36 -9.92 6.14
CA CYS A 191 -2.79 -9.77 7.52
C CYS A 191 -1.91 -10.56 8.48
N SER A 192 -1.70 -10.04 9.69
CA SER A 192 -1.10 -10.78 10.80
C SER A 192 -1.76 -10.39 12.12
N TYR A 193 -1.43 -11.04 13.24
CA TYR A 193 -1.69 -10.43 14.54
C TYR A 193 -0.92 -9.10 14.68
N PRO A 194 -1.33 -8.20 15.61
CA PRO A 194 -0.72 -6.88 15.76
C PRO A 194 0.79 -6.95 15.87
N LEU A 195 1.47 -6.05 15.14
CA LEU A 195 2.92 -5.91 15.15
C LEU A 195 3.34 -4.73 16.03
N GLN A 196 4.55 -4.78 16.60
CA GLN A 196 5.11 -3.65 17.35
C GLN A 196 5.32 -2.45 16.42
N GLY A 197 5.01 -1.25 16.91
CA GLY A 197 5.19 -0.03 16.14
C GLY A 197 4.32 0.11 14.89
N LEU A 198 3.36 -0.80 14.65
CA LEU A 198 2.54 -0.79 13.43
C LEU A 198 1.77 0.52 13.30
N ARG A 199 1.97 1.21 12.18
CA ARG A 199 1.25 2.43 11.84
C ARG A 199 1.28 2.66 10.33
N VAL A 200 0.30 3.39 9.84
CA VAL A 200 0.34 3.96 8.49
C VAL A 200 0.86 5.39 8.62
N VAL A 201 1.91 5.70 7.87
CA VAL A 201 2.44 7.06 7.73
C VAL A 201 1.98 7.59 6.39
N THR A 202 1.61 8.85 6.34
CA THR A 202 1.15 9.54 5.13
C THR A 202 1.97 10.80 4.94
N ASP A 203 2.23 11.14 3.69
CA ASP A 203 2.78 12.43 3.30
C ASP A 203 2.08 12.90 2.01
N ASP A 204 1.93 14.21 1.89
CA ASP A 204 1.18 14.85 0.81
C ASP A 204 2.08 15.80 0.04
N ARG A 205 2.00 15.77 -1.29
CA ARG A 205 2.64 16.77 -2.16
C ARG A 205 1.59 17.69 -2.76
N ASP A 206 1.89 18.99 -2.69
CA ASP A 206 1.10 20.02 -3.35
C ASP A 206 1.05 19.78 -4.88
N HIS A 207 -0.12 20.04 -5.45
CA HIS A 207 -0.51 20.03 -6.87
C HIS A 207 0.62 20.05 -7.93
N ASP A 208 0.62 19.04 -8.80
CA ASP A 208 1.38 18.99 -10.06
C ASP A 208 0.45 18.55 -11.21
N VAL A 209 0.85 18.82 -12.45
CA VAL A 209 0.10 18.55 -13.68
C VAL A 209 0.78 17.53 -14.60
N ASP A 210 1.97 17.03 -14.26
CA ASP A 210 2.75 16.14 -15.12
C ASP A 210 3.22 14.85 -14.40
N TYR A 211 4.11 14.95 -13.42
CA TYR A 211 4.69 13.80 -12.74
C TYR A 211 4.96 14.15 -11.28
N GLN A 212 4.45 13.34 -10.36
CA GLN A 212 4.80 13.46 -8.94
C GLN A 212 5.52 12.20 -8.50
N ASP A 213 6.57 12.36 -7.71
CA ASP A 213 7.18 11.30 -6.90
C ASP A 213 7.09 11.74 -5.43
N GLU A 214 6.53 10.88 -4.58
CA GLU A 214 6.48 11.12 -3.14
C GLU A 214 7.31 10.11 -2.37
N ILE A 215 8.01 10.60 -1.35
CA ILE A 215 8.84 9.80 -0.46
C ILE A 215 8.25 9.87 0.94
N VAL A 216 7.71 8.75 1.43
CA VAL A 216 7.16 8.66 2.80
C VAL A 216 8.12 7.91 3.71
N GLU A 217 8.49 8.55 4.83
CA GLU A 217 9.44 8.01 5.80
C GLU A 217 8.78 7.30 7.00
N CYS A 218 9.21 6.08 7.30
CA CYS A 218 8.86 5.39 8.55
C CYS A 218 9.68 5.95 9.71
N PRO A 219 9.05 6.46 10.79
CA PRO A 219 9.81 6.92 11.94
C PRO A 219 10.61 5.78 12.58
N GLN A 220 11.82 6.08 13.06
CA GLN A 220 12.66 5.08 13.72
C GLN A 220 11.98 4.48 14.96
N PRO A 221 12.12 3.17 15.23
CA PRO A 221 12.90 2.15 14.49
C PRO A 221 12.08 1.38 13.42
N GLY A 222 11.01 1.99 12.89
CA GLY A 222 10.07 1.32 12.01
C GLY A 222 10.59 1.10 10.59
N PHE A 223 10.32 -0.09 10.05
CA PHE A 223 10.64 -0.51 8.69
C PHE A 223 9.43 -0.34 7.77
N ALA A 224 9.66 0.10 6.54
CA ALA A 224 8.64 0.19 5.50
C ALA A 224 8.19 -1.21 5.05
N LEU A 225 6.97 -1.61 5.35
CA LEU A 225 6.43 -2.90 4.91
C LEU A 225 5.80 -2.79 3.54
N ASN A 226 4.87 -1.86 3.37
CA ASN A 226 4.03 -1.79 2.19
C ASN A 226 3.76 -0.34 1.76
N PRO A 227 4.23 0.08 0.59
CA PRO A 227 3.85 1.34 -0.05
C PRO A 227 2.40 1.29 -0.58
N SER A 228 1.73 2.44 -0.58
CA SER A 228 0.31 2.62 -0.91
C SER A 228 0.04 4.09 -1.19
N GLY A 229 -1.08 4.45 -1.81
CA GLY A 229 -1.37 5.86 -2.05
C GLY A 229 -2.72 6.07 -2.70
N TYR A 230 -3.08 7.32 -2.90
CA TYR A 230 -4.27 7.69 -3.66
C TYR A 230 -4.07 9.02 -4.38
N PHE A 231 -4.90 9.21 -5.40
CA PHE A 231 -5.07 10.49 -6.08
C PHE A 231 -6.41 11.13 -5.69
N ASP A 232 -6.37 12.44 -5.48
CA ASP A 232 -7.55 13.31 -5.47
C ASP A 232 -7.54 14.16 -6.75
N GLY A 233 -8.62 14.07 -7.56
CA GLY A 233 -8.67 14.67 -8.89
C GLY A 233 -8.18 13.71 -9.99
N GLY A 234 -7.85 14.26 -11.16
CA GLY A 234 -7.26 13.50 -12.26
C GLY A 234 -8.19 12.61 -13.09
N GLY A 235 -9.47 12.46 -12.74
CA GLY A 235 -10.51 11.95 -13.65
C GLY A 235 -10.37 10.52 -14.20
N GLY A 236 -9.40 9.73 -13.75
CA GLY A 236 -9.07 8.42 -14.36
C GLY A 236 -7.75 8.41 -15.13
N ASP A 237 -7.29 9.60 -15.51
CA ASP A 237 -6.10 9.81 -16.33
C ASP A 237 -4.80 9.71 -15.52
N VAL A 238 -4.90 9.59 -14.20
CA VAL A 238 -3.73 9.53 -13.30
C VAL A 238 -3.41 8.09 -12.91
N ARG A 239 -2.19 7.65 -13.26
CA ARG A 239 -1.72 6.27 -13.09
C ARG A 239 -0.56 6.18 -12.11
N PHE A 240 -0.57 5.15 -11.26
CA PHE A 240 0.60 4.84 -10.44
C PHE A 240 1.74 4.24 -11.27
N SER A 241 2.91 4.87 -11.26
CA SER A 241 4.13 4.34 -11.88
C SER A 241 4.91 3.41 -10.95
N ASN A 242 4.75 3.57 -9.64
CA ASN A 242 5.50 2.81 -8.66
C ASN A 242 4.87 2.78 -7.28
N PHE A 243 5.16 1.68 -6.57
CA PHE A 243 4.95 1.45 -5.15
C PHE A 243 6.21 0.76 -4.62
N ASN A 244 7.10 1.52 -3.97
CA ASN A 244 8.45 1.04 -3.65
C ASN A 244 8.76 1.12 -2.16
N ALA A 245 8.64 0.01 -1.40
CA ALA A 245 9.38 -0.08 -0.13
C ALA A 245 10.86 -0.32 -0.45
N VAL A 246 11.72 0.65 -0.15
CA VAL A 246 13.15 0.57 -0.44
C VAL A 246 13.98 0.70 0.83
N SER A 247 15.08 -0.07 0.85
CA SER A 247 16.32 0.37 1.47
C SER A 247 17.12 1.09 0.40
N LEU A 248 17.73 2.23 0.70
CA LEU A 248 18.67 2.85 -0.24
C LEU A 248 20.10 2.54 0.19
N PRO A 249 20.73 1.46 -0.29
CA PRO A 249 22.19 1.38 -0.24
C PRO A 249 22.75 2.26 -1.37
N GLY A 250 23.27 3.44 -1.04
CA GLY A 250 24.22 4.15 -1.91
C GLY A 250 23.84 5.52 -2.48
N ALA A 251 22.75 6.17 -2.04
CA ALA A 251 22.57 7.60 -2.33
C ALA A 251 23.42 8.44 -1.36
N ASN A 252 24.74 8.44 -1.49
CA ASN A 252 25.68 9.32 -0.74
C ASN A 252 25.20 9.80 0.65
N PHE A 253 24.84 8.88 1.54
CA PHE A 253 24.66 9.14 2.98
C PHE A 253 25.18 7.92 3.73
N GLY A 254 26.19 8.14 4.58
CA GLY A 254 27.08 7.10 5.10
C GLY A 254 26.60 6.41 6.37
N SER A 255 25.57 5.56 6.29
CA SER A 255 25.29 4.56 7.34
C SER A 255 24.54 3.34 6.81
N PRO A 256 24.78 2.10 7.30
CA PRO A 256 24.15 0.87 6.82
C PRO A 256 22.71 0.63 7.36
N THR A 257 22.02 1.65 7.85
CA THR A 257 20.82 1.52 8.70
C THR A 257 19.49 1.99 8.09
N ASP A 258 19.46 2.48 6.85
CA ASP A 258 18.31 3.27 6.39
C ASP A 258 17.29 2.41 5.59
N PHE A 259 16.29 1.87 6.30
CA PHE A 259 15.19 1.03 5.80
C PHE A 259 13.81 1.69 6.00
N HIS A 260 13.58 2.88 5.41
CA HIS A 260 12.47 3.73 5.88
C HIS A 260 11.60 4.36 4.80
N LEU A 261 11.77 4.04 3.51
CA LEU A 261 11.23 4.89 2.45
C LEU A 261 10.21 4.14 1.57
N ALA A 262 9.08 4.79 1.31
CA ALA A 262 8.16 4.42 0.23
C ALA A 262 8.23 5.47 -0.90
N ALA A 263 8.58 5.07 -2.12
CA ALA A 263 8.48 5.95 -3.29
C ALA A 263 7.22 5.62 -4.11
N ILE A 264 6.39 6.62 -4.38
CA ILE A 264 5.11 6.50 -5.09
C ILE A 264 5.05 7.55 -6.18
N GLY A 265 4.71 7.15 -7.41
CA GLY A 265 4.67 8.07 -8.54
C GLY A 265 3.34 8.06 -9.27
N GLY A 266 2.93 9.22 -9.80
CA GLY A 266 1.66 9.45 -10.48
C GLY A 266 1.79 10.33 -11.72
N SER A 267 0.97 10.12 -12.75
CA SER A 267 1.06 10.85 -14.02
C SER A 267 -0.23 10.95 -14.82
N VAL A 268 -0.51 12.10 -15.46
CA VAL A 268 -1.74 12.42 -16.24
C VAL A 268 -1.63 12.03 -17.71
N ASP A 269 -2.64 11.35 -18.26
CA ASP A 269 -2.79 11.05 -19.69
C ASP A 269 -2.77 12.32 -20.58
N SER A 270 -2.18 12.22 -21.78
CA SER A 270 -1.99 13.33 -22.71
C SER A 270 -3.21 13.67 -23.56
N ASP A 271 -4.23 12.80 -23.55
CA ASP A 271 -5.31 12.85 -24.54
C ASP A 271 -6.57 13.60 -24.03
N GLY A 272 -6.54 14.03 -22.75
CA GLY A 272 -7.57 14.84 -22.09
C GLY A 272 -7.09 16.21 -21.60
N ALA A 273 -8.02 17.03 -21.09
CA ALA A 273 -7.67 18.29 -20.43
C ALA A 273 -6.91 17.95 -19.14
N ARG A 274 -5.62 18.31 -19.03
CA ARG A 274 -4.79 18.11 -17.82
C ARG A 274 -5.52 18.61 -16.58
N LEU A 275 -6.18 17.70 -15.87
CA LEU A 275 -6.89 18.04 -14.65
C LEU A 275 -5.86 18.09 -13.52
N PRO A 276 -5.91 19.12 -12.67
CA PRO A 276 -5.11 19.13 -11.47
C PRO A 276 -5.40 17.90 -10.62
N PHE A 277 -4.35 17.31 -10.04
CA PHE A 277 -4.47 16.23 -9.08
C PHE A 277 -3.50 16.43 -7.91
N GLU A 278 -3.90 15.92 -6.75
CA GLU A 278 -3.04 15.76 -5.58
C GLU A 278 -2.72 14.29 -5.40
N MET A 279 -1.48 14.00 -5.02
CA MET A 279 -1.04 12.65 -4.68
C MET A 279 -0.71 12.58 -3.20
N THR A 280 -1.35 11.64 -2.51
CA THR A 280 -1.00 11.28 -1.14
C THR A 280 -0.24 9.98 -1.15
N GLY A 281 1.00 10.04 -0.66
CA GLY A 281 1.82 8.88 -0.41
C GLY A 281 1.48 8.25 0.94
N MET A 282 1.48 6.91 1.01
CA MET A 282 1.26 6.18 2.25
C MET A 282 2.22 4.99 2.41
N VAL A 283 2.66 4.71 3.62
CA VAL A 283 3.45 3.52 3.93
C VAL A 283 2.99 2.87 5.23
N THR A 284 2.76 1.55 5.18
CA THR A 284 2.59 0.73 6.38
C THR A 284 3.97 0.45 6.97
N CYS A 285 4.21 0.92 8.19
CA CYS A 285 5.46 0.74 8.93
C CYS A 285 5.27 -0.20 10.12
N ALA A 286 6.27 -0.99 10.48
CA ALA A 286 6.31 -1.71 11.77
C ALA A 286 7.74 -1.85 12.28
N ASP A 287 7.89 -2.04 13.59
CA ASP A 287 9.19 -2.36 14.18
C ASP A 287 9.60 -3.78 13.73
N ALA A 288 10.84 -3.91 13.24
CA ALA A 288 11.36 -5.16 12.73
C ALA A 288 12.85 -5.35 13.05
N THR A 289 13.33 -6.58 12.84
CA THR A 289 14.77 -6.90 12.81
C THR A 289 15.13 -7.63 11.53
N LEU A 290 16.37 -7.46 11.08
CA LEU A 290 16.98 -8.20 9.97
C LEU A 290 17.15 -9.69 10.30
#